data_AF-A0A803YHF1-F1
#
_entry.id   AF-A0A803YHF1-F1
#
_cell.length_a   1.000
_cell.length_b   1.000
_cell.length_c   1.000
_cell.angle_alpha   90.00
_cell.angle_beta   90.00
_cell.angle_gamma   90.00
#
_symmetry.space_group_name_H-M   'P 1'
#
loop_
_entity.id
_entity.type
_entity.pdbx_description
1 polymer ?
#
loop_
_entity_poly.entity_id
_entity_poly.type
_entity_poly.pdbx_seq_one_letter_code
_entity_poly.pdbx_strand_id
1 'polypeptide(L)'
;MENEVFTPLLKKFTRSPLVTWVRTFGPLAEENGTSLEEYMTLVDGVFLNEVMLQINPKSTNRNVNKRVNNDESLRIQNLCILVKKIKYFYQECLQQLIMMALPNVLIIGRNPLSGKFIFNKDENCYQYNLLFHWKYFPFINSCC
;
A
#
# COMPACT_ATOMS: atom_id res chain seq x y z
N MET A 1 -3.80 17.22 19.67
CA MET A 1 -2.43 17.42 19.13
C MET A 1 -2.09 16.46 18.00
N GLU A 2 -2.39 15.15 18.08
CA GLU A 2 -2.08 14.20 16.97
C GLU A 2 -2.86 14.48 15.67
N ASN A 3 -4.13 14.90 15.77
CA ASN A 3 -4.97 15.17 14.59
C ASN A 3 -4.51 16.39 13.75
N GLU A 4 -3.88 17.39 14.36
CA GLU A 4 -3.45 18.61 13.65
C GLU A 4 -2.20 18.36 12.77
N VAL A 5 -1.36 17.40 13.16
CA VAL A 5 -0.15 17.04 12.39
C VAL A 5 -0.46 16.00 11.30
N PHE A 6 -1.47 15.15 11.52
CA PHE A 6 -1.84 14.09 10.58
C PHE A 6 -2.36 14.64 9.24
N THR A 7 -3.24 15.65 9.25
CA THR A 7 -3.89 16.14 8.02
C THR A 7 -2.94 16.74 6.97
N PRO A 8 -1.96 17.60 7.32
CA PRO A 8 -0.98 18.10 6.34
C PRO A 8 -0.14 16.97 5.70
N LEU A 9 0.23 15.97 6.50
CA LEU A 9 1.06 14.86 6.03
C LEU A 9 0.28 13.86 5.20
N LEU A 10 -0.98 13.62 5.55
CA LEU A 10 -1.93 12.90 4.72
C LEU A 10 -2.02 13.50 3.32
N LYS A 11 -2.20 14.82 3.22
CA LYS A 11 -2.22 15.53 1.92
C LYS A 11 -0.89 15.40 1.17
N LYS A 12 0.25 15.43 1.87
CA LYS A 12 1.57 15.22 1.25
C LYS A 12 1.71 13.78 0.74
N PHE A 13 1.26 12.80 1.51
CA PHE A 13 1.30 11.39 1.18
C PHE A 13 0.41 11.08 -0.04
N THR A 14 -0.82 11.56 -0.10
CA THR A 14 -1.75 11.31 -1.23
C THR A 14 -1.29 11.96 -2.54
N ARG A 15 -0.44 12.99 -2.45
CA ARG A 15 0.24 13.64 -3.57
C ARG A 15 1.62 13.05 -3.90
N SER A 16 2.05 12.03 -3.17
CA SER A 16 3.34 11.40 -3.44
C SER A 16 3.34 10.69 -4.80
N PRO A 17 4.52 10.49 -5.42
CA PRO A 17 4.61 9.74 -6.68
C PRO A 17 4.03 8.33 -6.59
N LEU A 18 4.12 7.68 -5.43
CA LEU A 18 3.53 6.36 -5.22
C LEU A 18 2.02 6.38 -5.34
N VAL A 19 1.36 7.23 -4.57
CA VAL A 19 -0.11 7.29 -4.59
C VAL A 19 -0.60 7.77 -5.96
N THR A 20 0.16 8.66 -6.60
CA THR A 20 -0.11 9.08 -7.99
C THR A 20 -0.03 7.92 -8.98
N TRP A 21 0.98 7.06 -8.87
CA TRP A 21 1.09 5.85 -9.69
C TRP A 21 -0.01 4.84 -9.37
N VAL A 22 -0.31 4.61 -8.08
CA VAL A 22 -1.38 3.69 -7.65
C VAL A 22 -2.73 4.10 -8.25
N ARG A 23 -2.99 5.41 -8.35
CA ARG A 23 -4.22 5.98 -8.93
C ARG A 23 -4.39 5.64 -10.41
N THR A 24 -3.33 5.28 -11.14
CA THR A 24 -3.46 4.90 -12.55
C THR A 24 -4.15 3.54 -12.73
N PHE A 25 -4.27 2.74 -11.68
CA PHE A 25 -4.96 1.44 -11.70
C PHE A 25 -6.46 1.54 -11.41
N GLY A 26 -6.95 2.72 -10.99
CA GLY A 26 -8.36 2.95 -10.68
C GLY A 26 -8.57 4.06 -9.65
N PRO A 27 -9.81 4.52 -9.47
CA PRO A 27 -10.16 5.55 -8.50
C PRO A 27 -9.94 5.06 -7.06
N LEU A 28 -9.29 5.89 -6.24
CA LEU A 28 -9.08 5.63 -4.81
C LEU A 28 -10.21 6.20 -3.92
N ALA A 29 -11.02 7.08 -4.48
CA ALA A 29 -12.19 7.68 -3.85
C ALA A 29 -13.20 8.09 -4.94
N GLU A 30 -14.41 8.47 -4.56
CA GLU A 30 -15.43 9.01 -5.48
C GLU A 30 -15.00 10.36 -6.08
N GLU A 31 -15.74 10.85 -7.06
CA GLU A 31 -15.50 12.18 -7.64
C GLU A 31 -15.59 13.26 -6.54
N ASN A 32 -14.49 13.99 -6.32
CA ASN A 32 -14.27 14.94 -5.22
C ASN A 32 -13.96 14.32 -3.84
N GLY A 33 -13.57 13.05 -3.81
CA GLY A 33 -13.18 12.38 -2.57
C GLY A 33 -12.01 13.04 -1.84
N THR A 34 -12.01 12.91 -0.52
CA THR A 34 -11.00 13.54 0.35
C THR A 34 -9.71 12.74 0.38
N SER A 35 -8.58 13.38 0.73
CA SER A 35 -7.32 12.66 0.96
C SER A 35 -7.42 11.59 2.07
N LEU A 36 -8.40 11.73 2.98
CA LEU A 36 -8.66 10.71 4.00
C LEU A 36 -9.32 9.48 3.39
N GLU A 37 -10.29 9.66 2.51
CA GLU A 37 -10.93 8.55 1.79
C GLU A 37 -9.92 7.80 0.92
N GLU A 38 -9.12 8.52 0.13
CA GLU A 38 -8.04 7.91 -0.67
C GLU A 38 -7.10 7.08 0.22
N TYR A 39 -6.74 7.61 1.38
CA TYR A 39 -5.88 6.92 2.33
C TYR A 39 -6.53 5.68 2.94
N MET A 40 -7.80 5.76 3.33
CA MET A 40 -8.54 4.63 3.91
C MET A 40 -8.69 3.48 2.90
N THR A 41 -8.93 3.81 1.62
CA THR A 41 -8.95 2.82 0.52
C THR A 41 -7.60 2.12 0.32
N LEU A 42 -6.48 2.80 0.60
CA LEU A 42 -5.16 2.18 0.54
C LEU A 42 -4.91 1.27 1.75
N VAL A 43 -5.28 1.73 2.94
CA VAL A 43 -4.95 1.06 4.20
C VAL A 43 -5.83 -0.16 4.49
N ASP A 44 -7.03 -0.24 3.92
CA ASP A 44 -7.87 -1.44 4.04
C ASP A 44 -7.30 -2.66 3.27
N GLY A 45 -6.34 -2.40 2.39
CA GLY A 45 -5.61 -3.40 1.61
C GLY A 45 -6.39 -4.02 0.47
N VAL A 46 -7.66 -3.69 0.23
CA VAL A 46 -8.47 -4.27 -0.85
C VAL A 46 -7.95 -3.79 -2.20
N PHE A 47 -7.89 -2.47 -2.38
CA PHE A 47 -7.45 -1.87 -3.65
C PHE A 47 -6.04 -2.30 -4.02
N LEU A 48 -5.11 -2.29 -3.06
CA LEU A 48 -3.72 -2.69 -3.28
C LEU A 48 -3.58 -4.17 -3.68
N ASN A 49 -4.45 -5.06 -3.19
CA ASN A 49 -4.48 -6.44 -3.63
C ASN A 49 -4.99 -6.60 -5.07
N GLU A 50 -5.92 -5.76 -5.51
CA GLU A 50 -6.36 -5.71 -6.91
C GLU A 50 -5.27 -5.16 -7.82
N VAL A 51 -4.55 -4.11 -7.41
CA VAL A 51 -3.35 -3.63 -8.13
C VAL A 51 -2.33 -4.74 -8.29
N MET A 52 -2.07 -5.52 -7.23
CA MET A 52 -1.13 -6.65 -7.29
C MET A 52 -1.61 -7.76 -8.25
N LEU A 53 -2.92 -7.95 -8.41
CA LEU A 53 -3.48 -8.89 -9.38
C LEU A 53 -3.27 -8.41 -10.83
N GLN A 54 -3.43 -7.11 -11.09
CA GLN A 54 -3.13 -6.54 -12.42
C GLN A 54 -1.64 -6.65 -12.76
N ILE A 55 -0.78 -6.45 -11.75
CA ILE A 55 0.68 -6.62 -11.88
C ILE A 55 1.07 -8.06 -12.14
N ASN A 56 0.50 -9.01 -11.38
CA ASN A 56 0.79 -10.42 -11.50
C ASN A 56 -0.53 -11.19 -11.67
N PRO A 57 -0.96 -11.41 -12.93
CA PRO A 57 -2.20 -12.13 -13.22
C PRO A 57 -2.23 -13.58 -12.73
N LYS A 58 -1.06 -14.17 -12.40
CA LYS A 58 -0.96 -15.52 -11.81
C LYS A 58 -1.30 -15.52 -10.31
N SER A 59 -1.36 -14.35 -9.67
CA SER A 59 -1.77 -14.22 -8.27
C SER A 59 -3.30 -14.40 -8.12
N THR A 60 -3.78 -14.60 -6.89
CA THR A 60 -5.22 -14.79 -6.62
C THR A 60 -5.75 -13.83 -5.56
N ASN A 61 -6.96 -13.30 -5.78
CA ASN A 61 -7.68 -12.48 -4.81
C ASN A 61 -8.73 -13.26 -4.00
N ARG A 62 -8.77 -14.60 -4.09
CA ARG A 62 -9.78 -15.44 -3.42
C ARG A 62 -9.90 -15.18 -1.91
N ASN A 63 -8.80 -14.86 -1.24
CA ASN A 63 -8.76 -14.70 0.22
C ASN A 63 -8.85 -13.24 0.69
N VAL A 64 -9.04 -12.28 -0.23
CA VAL A 64 -9.12 -10.86 0.10
C VAL A 64 -10.53 -10.52 0.58
N ASN A 65 -10.64 -9.92 1.77
CA ASN A 65 -11.92 -9.50 2.32
C ASN A 65 -12.34 -8.17 1.69
N LYS A 66 -13.36 -8.18 0.83
CA LYS A 66 -13.84 -6.97 0.13
C LYS A 66 -14.69 -6.05 1.01
N ARG A 67 -15.31 -6.58 2.06
CA ARG A 67 -16.17 -5.82 2.99
C ARG A 67 -15.46 -5.66 4.33
N VAL A 68 -14.47 -4.77 4.37
CA VAL A 68 -13.63 -4.58 5.55
C VAL A 68 -14.37 -3.83 6.66
N ASN A 69 -15.27 -2.90 6.32
CA ASN A 69 -16.09 -2.14 7.28
C ASN A 69 -15.28 -1.51 8.45
N ASN A 70 -14.04 -1.09 8.16
CA ASN A 70 -13.11 -0.58 9.16
C ASN A 70 -12.77 -1.55 10.31
N ASP A 71 -12.96 -2.87 10.11
CA ASP A 71 -12.53 -3.92 11.03
C ASP A 71 -11.01 -4.09 11.00
N GLU A 72 -10.39 -4.03 12.18
CA GLU A 72 -8.94 -4.14 12.34
C GLU A 72 -8.40 -5.48 11.81
N SER A 73 -9.03 -6.58 12.19
CA SER A 73 -8.53 -7.92 11.87
C SER A 73 -8.58 -8.16 10.35
N LEU A 74 -9.66 -7.69 9.70
CA LEU A 74 -9.81 -7.79 8.25
C LEU A 74 -8.79 -6.92 7.50
N ARG A 75 -8.51 -5.69 7.97
CA ARG A 75 -7.43 -4.85 7.42
C ARG A 75 -6.08 -5.56 7.52
N ILE A 76 -5.73 -6.05 8.72
CA ILE A 76 -4.47 -6.76 8.96
C ILE A 76 -4.37 -7.99 8.04
N GLN A 77 -5.46 -8.75 7.88
CA GLN A 77 -5.48 -9.92 7.00
C GLN A 77 -5.23 -9.54 5.54
N ASN A 78 -5.92 -8.52 5.03
CA ASN A 78 -5.74 -8.06 3.65
C ASN A 78 -4.31 -7.56 3.40
N LEU A 79 -3.73 -6.79 4.32
CA LEU A 79 -2.35 -6.33 4.24
C LEU A 79 -1.34 -7.49 4.34
N CYS A 80 -1.60 -8.49 5.19
CA CYS A 80 -0.80 -9.72 5.24
C CYS A 80 -0.78 -10.45 3.88
N ILE A 81 -1.94 -10.56 3.23
CA ILE A 81 -2.06 -11.20 1.91
C ILE A 81 -1.26 -10.39 0.87
N LEU A 82 -1.39 -9.07 0.88
CA LEU A 82 -0.64 -8.19 -0.03
C LEU A 82 0.87 -8.40 0.11
N VAL A 83 1.40 -8.38 1.33
CA VAL A 83 2.83 -8.58 1.60
C VAL A 83 3.29 -9.95 1.11
N LYS A 84 2.49 -11.01 1.28
CA LYS A 84 2.81 -12.34 0.76
C LYS A 84 2.88 -12.36 -0.77
N LYS A 85 1.97 -11.69 -1.47
CA LYS A 85 1.96 -11.61 -2.93
C LYS A 85 3.14 -10.83 -3.47
N ILE A 86 3.51 -9.73 -2.82
CA ILE A 86 4.69 -8.93 -3.17
C ILE A 86 5.94 -9.83 -3.06
N LYS A 87 6.12 -10.51 -1.92
CA LYS A 87 7.23 -11.47 -1.71
C LYS A 87 7.28 -12.52 -2.81
N TYR A 88 6.15 -13.17 -3.07
CA TYR A 88 6.04 -14.20 -4.10
C TYR A 88 6.43 -13.68 -5.49
N PHE A 89 5.95 -12.50 -5.87
CA PHE A 89 6.28 -11.92 -7.17
C PHE A 89 7.78 -11.64 -7.32
N TYR A 90 8.43 -11.08 -6.31
CA TYR A 90 9.87 -10.84 -6.36
C TYR A 90 10.68 -12.13 -6.43
N GLN A 91 10.35 -13.10 -5.59
CA GLN A 91 11.11 -14.34 -5.48
C GLN A 91 10.87 -15.26 -6.68
N GLU A 92 9.61 -15.51 -7.02
CA GLU A 92 9.24 -16.54 -8.00
C GLU A 92 9.16 -16.00 -9.42
N CYS A 93 8.68 -14.76 -9.61
CA CYS A 93 8.53 -14.18 -10.95
C CYS A 93 9.79 -13.42 -11.40
N LEU A 94 10.40 -12.64 -10.51
CA LEU A 94 11.59 -11.83 -10.85
C LEU A 94 12.91 -12.51 -10.50
N GLN A 95 12.91 -13.57 -9.69
CA GLN A 95 14.13 -14.21 -9.17
C GLN A 95 15.04 -13.22 -8.42
N GLN A 96 14.43 -12.30 -7.67
CA GLN A 96 15.11 -11.24 -6.91
C GLN A 96 14.86 -11.38 -5.41
N LEU A 97 15.91 -11.17 -4.60
CA LEU A 97 15.84 -11.18 -3.15
C LEU A 97 15.41 -9.80 -2.63
N ILE A 98 14.37 -9.77 -1.78
CA ILE A 98 13.98 -8.57 -1.05
C ILE A 98 14.93 -8.40 0.14
N MET A 99 15.90 -7.48 0.01
CA MET A 99 16.91 -7.23 1.04
C MET A 99 16.44 -6.28 2.15
N MET A 100 15.25 -5.68 2.01
CA MET A 100 14.72 -4.72 2.96
C MET A 100 13.64 -5.32 3.87
N ALA A 101 13.46 -4.74 5.06
CA ALA A 101 12.38 -5.10 5.97
C ALA A 101 11.02 -4.78 5.35
N LEU A 102 10.14 -5.77 5.30
CA LEU A 102 8.78 -5.58 4.81
C LEU A 102 7.96 -4.72 5.78
N PRO A 103 6.93 -4.00 5.28
CA PRO A 103 6.08 -3.18 6.11
C PRO A 103 5.43 -4.01 7.23
N ASN A 104 5.46 -3.48 8.45
CA ASN A 104 4.82 -4.11 9.59
C ASN A 104 3.31 -3.88 9.54
N VAL A 105 2.60 -4.82 8.91
CA VAL A 105 1.15 -4.79 8.71
C VAL A 105 0.34 -4.66 10.02
N LEU A 106 0.89 -5.08 11.17
CA LEU A 106 0.23 -4.94 12.46
C LEU A 106 0.14 -3.48 12.92
N ILE A 107 1.19 -2.70 12.66
CA ILE A 107 1.21 -1.27 13.03
C ILE A 107 0.18 -0.50 12.19
N ILE A 108 0.07 -0.87 10.92
CA ILE A 108 -0.79 -0.22 9.92
C ILE A 108 -2.26 -0.57 10.16
N GLY A 109 -2.55 -1.86 10.32
CA GLY A 109 -3.93 -2.33 10.45
C GLY A 109 -4.58 -1.97 11.79
N ARG A 110 -3.82 -1.89 12.88
CA ARG A 110 -4.32 -1.55 14.24
C ARG A 110 -4.92 -0.15 14.33
N ASN A 111 -4.14 0.86 13.95
CA ASN A 111 -4.60 2.23 14.02
C ASN A 111 -4.14 3.00 12.77
N PRO A 112 -4.97 3.01 11.70
CA PRO A 112 -4.62 3.69 10.47
C PRO A 112 -4.45 5.21 10.67
N LEU A 113 -5.13 5.80 11.65
CA LEU A 113 -5.08 7.24 11.92
C LEU A 113 -3.97 7.66 12.89
N SER A 114 -3.25 6.71 13.49
CA SER A 114 -2.03 6.99 14.26
C SER A 114 -0.94 7.67 13.42
N GLY A 115 -1.13 7.70 12.10
CA GLY A 115 -0.20 8.25 11.15
C GLY A 115 1.09 7.45 11.03
N LYS A 116 1.34 6.37 11.79
CA LYS A 116 2.59 5.59 11.69
C LYS A 116 2.87 5.00 10.31
N PHE A 117 1.84 4.88 9.48
CA PHE A 117 2.00 4.55 8.06
C PHE A 117 2.65 5.70 7.26
N ILE A 118 2.37 6.94 7.66
CA ILE A 118 2.86 8.19 7.04
C ILE A 118 4.14 8.70 7.76
N PHE A 119 4.22 8.53 9.08
CA PHE A 119 5.32 8.89 9.97
C PHE A 119 6.21 7.66 10.23
N ASN A 120 7.35 7.58 9.56
CA ASN A 120 8.49 6.87 10.11
C ASN A 120 9.37 7.93 10.81
N LYS A 121 9.56 7.80 12.13
CA LYS A 121 10.37 8.71 12.95
C LYS A 121 11.87 8.68 12.61
N ASP A 122 12.27 7.79 11.71
CA ASP A 122 13.62 7.69 11.17
C ASP A 122 13.69 8.41 9.83
N GLU A 123 13.77 9.74 9.87
CA GLU A 123 13.98 10.61 8.70
C GLU A 123 15.33 10.38 7.99
N ASN A 124 16.07 9.30 8.30
CA ASN A 124 17.34 8.97 7.67
C ASN A 124 17.51 7.51 7.19
N CYS A 125 16.49 6.63 7.19
CA CYS A 125 16.67 5.33 6.50
C CYS A 125 15.43 4.55 6.01
N TYR A 126 14.17 4.91 6.33
CA TYR A 126 13.03 4.03 5.97
C TYR A 126 11.81 4.72 5.37
N GLN A 127 11.98 5.89 4.72
CA GLN A 127 10.87 6.55 4.02
C GLN A 127 10.57 5.94 2.62
N TYR A 128 11.09 4.74 2.33
CA TYR A 128 11.04 4.15 0.99
C TYR A 128 10.72 2.65 0.94
N ASN A 129 10.13 2.04 1.99
CA ASN A 129 9.99 0.59 2.05
C ASN A 129 8.77 -0.05 1.32
N LEU A 130 8.27 0.65 0.30
CA LEU A 130 7.49 0.09 -0.81
C LEU A 130 7.79 0.87 -2.10
N LEU A 131 8.05 2.18 -1.96
CA LEU A 131 8.40 3.09 -3.05
C LEU A 131 9.70 2.76 -3.79
N PHE A 132 10.76 2.26 -3.14
CA PHE A 132 12.02 2.04 -3.85
C PHE A 132 11.94 0.86 -4.83
N HIS A 133 11.16 -0.16 -4.48
CA HIS A 133 10.87 -1.27 -5.37
C HIS A 133 9.85 -0.90 -6.45
N TRP A 134 8.89 0.00 -6.14
CA TRP A 134 7.90 0.47 -7.11
C TRP A 134 8.44 1.54 -8.08
N LYS A 135 9.57 2.19 -7.76
CA LYS A 135 10.27 3.11 -8.66
C LYS A 135 10.82 2.40 -9.91
N TYR A 136 11.08 1.10 -9.83
CA TYR A 136 11.54 0.27 -10.97
C TYR A 136 10.41 -0.49 -11.67
N PHE A 137 9.19 -0.49 -11.12
CA PHE A 137 8.04 -1.16 -11.72
C PHE A 137 7.63 -0.64 -13.11
N PRO A 138 7.71 0.67 -13.41
CA PRO A 138 7.46 1.17 -14.76
C PRO A 138 8.39 0.60 -15.83
N PHE A 139 9.58 0.10 -15.45
CA PHE A 139 10.52 -0.52 -16.37
C PHE A 139 10.24 -2.02 -16.61
N ILE A 140 9.53 -2.69 -15.71
CA ILE A 140 9.18 -4.11 -15.86
C ILE A 140 8.04 -4.29 -16.88
N ASN A 141 7.14 -3.30 -17.01
CA ASN A 141 6.05 -3.29 -18.00
C ASN A 141 6.50 -3.02 -19.46
N SER A 142 7.79 -2.82 -19.74
CA SER A 142 8.32 -2.79 -21.12
C SER A 142 8.83 -4.15 -21.62
N CYS A 143 8.81 -5.19 -20.78
CA CYS A 143 9.33 -6.52 -21.12
C CYS A 143 8.26 -7.62 -21.20
N CYS A 144 6.98 -7.28 -21.29
CA CYS A 144 5.89 -8.23 -21.59
C CYS A 144 4.99 -7.69 -22.69
#